data_AF-A0A183Q022-F1
#
_entry.id   AF-A0A183Q022-F1
#
_cell.length_a   1.000
_cell.length_b   1.000
_cell.length_c   1.000
_cell.angle_alpha   90.00
_cell.angle_beta   90.00
_cell.angle_gamma   90.00
#
_symmetry.space_group_name_H-M   'P 1'
#
loop_
_entity.id
_entity.type
_entity.pdbx_description
1 polymer ?
#
loop_
_entity_poly.entity_id
_entity_poly.type
_entity_poly.pdbx_seq_one_letter_code
_entity_poly.pdbx_strand_id
1 'polypeptide(L)'
;MSTSDVLEPYEILRRSILKHGDLTDRQRLDQFLNNMGLQHGSATNVLLRMREVIGQRTFDDGLFRQISLSKLPQQVQAVLVSFQDNAADELAASANRILDINKSSNVEVSSVKERPQATQNDITELCHTLLRYLLFRNDRKRSQTPRISASCRQFVSRPREIDYPD
;
A
#
# COMPACT_ATOMS: atom_id res chain seq x y z
N MET A 1 -30.64 5.09 -53.52
CA MET A 1 -29.49 5.81 -54.09
C MET A 1 -28.80 6.50 -52.93
N SER A 2 -27.55 6.14 -52.65
CA SER A 2 -26.81 6.55 -51.46
C SER A 2 -25.89 7.75 -51.73
N THR A 3 -25.48 8.37 -50.62
CA THR A 3 -24.30 9.22 -50.38
C THR A 3 -24.31 10.65 -50.92
N SER A 4 -24.66 11.59 -50.04
CA SER A 4 -23.96 12.88 -49.91
C SER A 4 -23.92 13.30 -48.45
N ASP A 5 -23.35 12.45 -47.59
CA ASP A 5 -22.85 12.84 -46.25
C ASP A 5 -21.51 13.59 -46.38
N VAL A 6 -21.36 14.42 -47.40
CA VAL A 6 -20.21 15.30 -47.58
C VAL A 6 -20.64 16.66 -47.06
N LEU A 7 -20.39 16.88 -45.77
CA LEU A 7 -20.53 18.22 -45.18
C LEU A 7 -19.58 19.17 -45.92
N GLU A 8 -20.08 20.35 -46.29
CA GLU A 8 -19.29 21.38 -46.92
C GLU A 8 -18.04 21.71 -46.05
N PRO A 9 -16.86 21.95 -46.63
CA PRO A 9 -15.62 22.16 -45.87
C PRO A 9 -15.75 23.20 -44.74
N TYR A 10 -16.58 24.23 -44.97
CA TYR A 10 -16.92 25.24 -43.98
C TYR A 10 -17.71 24.69 -42.78
N GLU A 11 -18.69 23.81 -43.00
CA GLU A 11 -19.50 23.20 -41.95
C GLU A 11 -18.70 22.18 -41.12
N ILE A 12 -17.75 21.48 -41.75
CA ILE A 12 -16.78 20.62 -41.05
C ILE A 12 -15.88 21.47 -40.13
N LEU A 13 -15.38 22.59 -40.64
CA LEU A 13 -14.54 23.52 -39.88
C LEU A 13 -15.33 24.14 -38.71
N ARG A 14 -16.55 24.62 -38.96
CA ARG A 14 -17.42 25.22 -37.96
C ARG A 14 -17.80 24.24 -36.85
N ARG A 15 -18.15 22.99 -37.20
CA ARG A 15 -18.38 21.92 -36.21
C ARG A 15 -17.12 21.59 -35.43
N SER A 16 -15.94 21.60 -36.06
CA SER A 16 -14.68 21.32 -35.36
C SER A 16 -14.31 22.41 -34.37
N ILE A 17 -14.49 23.70 -34.73
CA ILE A 17 -14.26 24.84 -33.84
C ILE A 17 -15.26 24.83 -32.67
N LEU A 18 -16.54 24.56 -32.95
CA LEU A 18 -17.56 24.46 -31.91
C LEU A 18 -17.26 23.31 -30.94
N LYS A 19 -16.92 22.11 -31.45
CA LYS A 19 -16.49 20.96 -30.63
C LYS A 19 -15.26 21.24 -29.78
N HIS A 20 -14.33 22.07 -30.28
CA HIS A 20 -13.16 22.50 -29.52
C HIS A 20 -13.52 23.51 -28.41
N GLY A 21 -14.52 24.35 -28.66
CA GLY A 21 -15.12 25.27 -27.69
C GLY A 21 -15.98 24.58 -26.63
N ASP A 22 -16.62 23.46 -26.97
CA ASP A 22 -17.60 22.71 -26.14
C ASP A 22 -16.97 21.86 -25.03
N LEU A 23 -15.65 21.66 -25.05
CA LEU A 23 -14.97 20.91 -24.00
C LEU A 23 -15.17 21.59 -22.65
N THR A 24 -15.77 20.87 -21.71
CA THR A 24 -15.91 21.34 -20.33
C THR A 24 -14.52 21.49 -19.70
N ASP A 25 -14.34 22.44 -18.78
CA ASP A 25 -13.06 22.67 -18.10
C ASP A 25 -12.49 21.38 -17.49
N ARG A 26 -13.37 20.50 -16.98
CA ARG A 26 -13.01 19.16 -16.47
C ARG A 26 -12.37 18.26 -17.53
N GLN A 27 -12.86 18.29 -18.77
CA GLN A 27 -12.32 17.47 -19.87
C GLN A 27 -10.98 18.03 -20.36
N ARG A 28 -10.84 19.36 -20.45
CA ARG A 28 -9.57 20.01 -20.78
C ARG A 28 -8.50 19.69 -19.75
N LEU A 29 -8.88 19.73 -18.47
CA LEU A 29 -8.00 19.39 -17.37
C LEU A 29 -7.63 17.90 -17.37
N ASP A 30 -8.59 17.00 -17.56
CA ASP A 30 -8.34 15.57 -17.65
C ASP A 30 -7.39 15.23 -18.82
N GLN A 31 -7.61 15.83 -19.98
CA GLN A 31 -6.72 15.69 -21.13
C GLN A 31 -5.32 16.22 -20.82
N PHE A 32 -5.20 17.40 -20.21
CA PHE A 32 -3.92 17.95 -19.76
C PHE A 32 -3.20 17.01 -18.78
N LEU A 33 -3.94 16.48 -17.82
CA LEU A 33 -3.46 15.60 -16.77
C LEU A 33 -3.08 14.19 -17.22
N ASN A 34 -3.69 13.70 -18.28
CA ASN A 34 -3.40 12.39 -18.87
C ASN A 34 -2.23 12.47 -19.84
N ASN A 35 -2.03 13.61 -20.50
CA ASN A 35 -0.86 13.85 -21.34
C ASN A 35 0.38 14.28 -20.53
N MET A 36 0.19 14.82 -19.33
CA MET A 36 1.32 15.21 -18.48
C MET A 36 1.81 14.02 -17.65
N GLY A 37 2.91 13.41 -18.09
CA GLY A 37 3.74 12.63 -17.18
C GLY A 37 4.43 13.58 -16.20
N LEU A 38 4.34 13.33 -14.89
CA LEU A 38 5.13 13.99 -13.84
C LEU A 38 6.65 13.81 -13.97
N GLN A 39 7.09 13.19 -15.06
CA GLN A 39 8.48 12.87 -15.40
C GLN A 39 9.41 14.09 -15.40
N HIS A 40 8.92 15.34 -15.55
CA HIS A 40 9.80 16.50 -15.64
C HIS A 40 9.32 17.81 -14.98
N GLY A 41 8.22 17.82 -14.22
CA GLY A 41 7.65 19.05 -13.66
C GLY A 41 7.56 19.05 -12.14
N SER A 42 8.12 20.08 -11.50
CA SER A 42 7.81 20.44 -10.10
C SER A 42 6.29 20.53 -9.91
N ALA A 43 5.80 20.18 -8.72
CA ALA A 43 4.38 20.29 -8.35
C ALA A 43 3.83 21.70 -8.64
N THR A 44 4.64 22.74 -8.41
CA THR A 44 4.31 24.15 -8.70
C THR A 44 4.10 24.41 -10.19
N ASN A 45 4.83 23.73 -11.07
CA ASN A 45 4.64 23.89 -12.51
C ASN A 45 3.34 23.22 -12.97
N VAL A 46 2.99 22.07 -12.38
CA VAL A 46 1.69 21.41 -12.61
C VAL A 46 0.55 22.34 -12.21
N LEU A 47 0.67 22.95 -11.02
CA LEU A 47 -0.28 23.93 -10.50
C LEU A 47 -0.49 25.12 -11.43
N LEU A 48 0.61 25.75 -11.85
CA LEU A 48 0.57 26.94 -12.68
C LEU A 48 -0.12 26.66 -14.02
N ARG A 49 0.22 25.53 -14.64
CA ARG A 49 -0.39 25.14 -15.92
C ARG A 49 -1.84 24.69 -15.80
N MET A 50 -2.25 24.11 -14.68
CA MET A 50 -3.68 23.88 -14.42
C MET A 50 -4.44 25.20 -14.39
N ARG A 51 -3.93 26.20 -13.67
CA ARG A 51 -4.52 27.54 -13.60
C ARG A 51 -4.60 28.17 -15.00
N GLU A 52 -3.63 27.92 -15.86
CA GLU A 52 -3.62 28.39 -17.25
C GLU A 52 -4.68 27.69 -18.12
N VAL A 53 -4.85 26.37 -18.00
CA VAL A 53 -5.84 25.57 -18.75
C VAL A 53 -7.28 25.96 -18.39
N ILE A 54 -7.51 26.28 -17.11
CA ILE A 54 -8.82 26.69 -16.57
C ILE A 54 -9.06 28.19 -16.80
N GLY A 55 -8.00 28.99 -16.86
CA GLY A 55 -8.05 30.44 -16.99
C GLY A 55 -8.43 31.15 -15.68
N GLN A 56 -9.09 32.31 -15.78
CA GLN A 56 -9.52 33.13 -14.63
C GLN A 56 -10.78 32.63 -13.91
N ARG A 57 -11.35 31.48 -14.31
CA ARG A 57 -12.53 30.93 -13.62
C ARG A 57 -12.13 30.51 -12.21
N THR A 58 -12.94 30.89 -11.23
CA THR A 58 -12.75 30.49 -9.83
C THR A 58 -12.80 28.98 -9.74
N PHE A 59 -11.66 28.34 -9.54
CA PHE A 59 -11.59 26.92 -9.22
C PHE A 59 -11.77 26.75 -7.72
N ASP A 60 -12.45 25.68 -7.33
CA ASP A 60 -12.51 25.28 -5.93
C ASP A 60 -11.13 24.78 -5.49
N ASP A 61 -10.59 25.39 -4.43
CA ASP A 61 -9.30 25.02 -3.85
C ASP A 61 -9.27 23.55 -3.40
N GLY A 62 -10.43 23.02 -2.96
CA GLY A 62 -10.59 21.61 -2.60
C GLY A 62 -10.39 20.67 -3.79
N LEU A 63 -11.00 21.00 -4.93
CA LEU A 63 -10.82 20.28 -6.19
C LEU A 63 -9.38 20.35 -6.68
N PHE A 64 -8.75 21.52 -6.58
CA PHE A 64 -7.35 21.71 -6.93
C PHE A 64 -6.41 20.84 -6.09
N ARG A 65 -6.66 20.81 -4.77
CA ARG A 65 -5.94 19.94 -3.83
C ARG A 65 -6.11 18.48 -4.20
N GLN A 66 -7.34 18.03 -4.43
CA GLN A 66 -7.62 16.63 -4.77
C GLN A 66 -6.89 16.20 -6.05
N ILE A 67 -6.93 17.04 -7.07
CA ILE A 67 -6.33 16.73 -8.37
C ILE A 67 -4.81 16.75 -8.28
N SER A 68 -4.23 17.73 -7.59
CA SER A 68 -2.79 17.82 -7.36
C SER A 68 -2.26 16.60 -6.60
N LEU A 69 -2.96 16.19 -5.54
CA LEU A 69 -2.63 14.99 -4.75
C LEU A 69 -2.73 13.70 -5.59
N SER A 70 -3.73 13.60 -6.47
CA SER A 70 -3.93 12.41 -7.31
C SER A 70 -2.81 12.16 -8.31
N LYS A 71 -2.04 13.20 -8.65
CA LYS A 71 -0.96 13.10 -9.62
C LYS A 71 0.36 12.76 -8.93
N LEU A 72 0.59 13.26 -7.73
CA LEU A 72 1.85 13.03 -7.02
C LEU A 72 2.13 11.54 -6.76
N PRO A 73 3.41 11.13 -6.68
CA PRO A 73 3.78 9.78 -6.28
C PRO A 73 3.17 9.40 -4.94
N GLN A 74 2.77 8.13 -4.78
CA GLN A 74 2.04 7.63 -3.61
C GLN A 74 2.72 7.95 -2.26
N GLN A 75 4.06 7.96 -2.25
CA GLN A 75 4.88 8.30 -1.09
C GLN A 75 4.65 9.74 -0.61
N VAL A 76 4.63 10.67 -1.57
CA VAL A 76 4.42 12.11 -1.33
C VAL A 76 2.96 12.35 -0.98
N GLN A 77 2.03 11.68 -1.67
CA GLN A 77 0.61 11.77 -1.41
C GLN A 77 0.28 11.36 0.04
N ALA A 78 0.83 10.24 0.53
CA ALA A 78 0.57 9.76 1.89
C ALA A 78 0.97 10.78 2.96
N VAL A 79 2.07 11.50 2.74
CA VAL A 79 2.53 12.57 3.64
C VAL A 79 1.64 13.80 3.52
N LEU A 80 1.27 14.21 2.30
CA LEU A 80 0.51 15.44 2.08
C LEU A 80 -0.99 15.32 2.42
N VAL A 81 -1.55 14.10 2.47
CA VAL A 81 -2.95 13.88 2.84
C VAL A 81 -3.26 14.35 4.26
N SER A 82 -2.29 14.29 5.19
CA SER A 82 -2.47 14.74 6.58
C SER A 82 -2.51 16.26 6.73
N PHE A 83 -2.06 17.01 5.72
CA PHE A 83 -2.15 18.47 5.70
C PHE A 83 -3.56 18.87 5.25
N GLN A 84 -4.45 19.02 6.23
CA GLN A 84 -5.77 19.63 6.07
C GLN A 84 -5.58 21.15 6.14
N ASP A 85 -6.20 21.88 5.20
CA ASP A 85 -6.28 23.35 5.16
C ASP A 85 -5.12 24.14 4.52
N ASN A 86 -4.11 23.49 3.97
CA ASN A 86 -3.07 24.21 3.23
C ASN A 86 -3.64 24.79 1.93
N ALA A 87 -3.28 26.04 1.63
CA ALA A 87 -3.56 26.63 0.34
C ALA A 87 -2.90 25.81 -0.79
N ALA A 88 -3.49 25.86 -1.97
CA ALA A 88 -2.97 25.22 -3.19
C ALA A 88 -1.45 25.40 -3.37
N ASP A 89 -0.96 26.63 -3.21
CA ASP A 89 0.45 27.00 -3.40
C ASP A 89 1.36 26.39 -2.32
N GLU A 90 0.89 26.35 -1.06
CA GLU A 90 1.62 25.74 0.06
C GLU A 90 1.70 24.22 -0.06
N LEU A 91 0.64 23.59 -0.57
CA LEU A 91 0.63 22.16 -0.85
C LEU A 91 1.68 21.79 -1.90
N ALA A 92 1.82 22.58 -2.97
CA ALA A 92 2.85 22.35 -3.99
C ALA A 92 4.27 22.64 -3.50
N ALA A 93 4.46 23.69 -2.69
CA ALA A 93 5.74 23.96 -2.07
C ALA A 93 6.17 22.77 -1.18
N SER A 94 5.25 22.22 -0.40
CA SER A 94 5.47 21.04 0.44
C SER A 94 5.77 19.80 -0.41
N ALA A 95 5.04 19.58 -1.49
CA ALA A 95 5.28 18.48 -2.43
C ALA A 95 6.68 18.55 -3.03
N ASN A 96 7.13 19.73 -3.48
CA ASN A 96 8.48 19.91 -4.01
C ASN A 96 9.52 19.60 -2.95
N ARG A 97 9.36 20.11 -1.73
CA ARG A 97 10.30 19.87 -0.64
C ARG A 97 10.46 18.37 -0.34
N ILE A 98 9.36 17.61 -0.33
CA ILE A 98 9.41 16.16 -0.12
C ILE A 98 10.09 15.45 -1.31
N LEU A 99 9.77 15.85 -2.54
CA LEU A 99 10.41 15.31 -3.74
C LEU A 99 11.92 15.58 -3.76
N ASP A 100 12.34 16.77 -3.33
CA ASP A 100 13.75 17.14 -3.22
C ASP A 100 14.47 16.31 -2.14
N ILE A 101 13.83 16.09 -0.99
CA ILE A 101 14.36 15.21 0.07
C ILE A 101 14.53 13.78 -0.43
N ASN A 102 13.56 13.25 -1.18
CA ASN A 102 13.65 11.90 -1.75
C ASN A 102 14.75 11.81 -2.81
N LYS A 103 14.94 12.87 -3.60
CA LYS A 103 15.99 12.96 -4.62
C LYS A 103 17.39 12.97 -3.99
N SER A 104 17.59 13.70 -2.90
CA SER A 104 18.88 13.73 -2.17
C SER A 104 19.12 12.45 -1.37
N SER A 105 18.08 11.88 -0.75
CA SER A 105 18.16 10.64 0.03
C SER A 105 18.63 9.43 -0.80
N ASN A 106 18.29 9.35 -2.09
CA ASN A 106 18.76 8.28 -2.96
C ASN A 106 20.28 8.33 -3.23
N VAL A 107 20.94 9.46 -2.94
CA VAL A 107 22.40 9.62 -3.05
C VAL A 107 23.12 9.21 -1.75
N GLU A 108 22.48 9.37 -0.58
CA GLU A 108 23.11 9.10 0.71
C GLU A 108 22.78 7.72 1.30
N VAL A 109 21.61 7.14 0.99
CA VAL A 109 21.17 5.87 1.59
C VAL A 109 21.77 4.63 0.89
N SER A 110 22.48 4.79 -0.24
CA SER A 110 23.16 3.67 -0.91
C SER A 110 24.47 3.22 -0.24
N SER A 111 24.88 3.83 0.87
CA SER A 111 26.16 3.51 1.55
C SER A 111 26.03 3.05 3.00
N VAL A 112 24.92 2.40 3.37
CA VAL A 112 24.92 1.49 4.51
C VAL A 112 24.73 0.08 3.98
N LYS A 113 25.85 -0.48 3.53
CA LYS A 113 25.98 -1.91 3.20
C LYS A 113 26.04 -2.69 4.51
N GLU A 114 24.99 -2.59 5.33
CA GLU A 114 24.85 -3.47 6.50
C GLU A 114 24.58 -4.87 5.96
N ARG A 115 25.51 -5.79 6.22
CA ARG A 115 25.49 -7.17 5.73
C ARG A 115 24.17 -7.84 6.16
N PRO A 116 23.22 -8.08 5.24
CA PRO A 116 21.93 -8.69 5.61
C PRO A 116 22.07 -10.14 6.09
N GLN A 117 23.20 -10.78 5.78
CA GLN A 117 23.43 -12.19 6.07
C GLN A 117 23.80 -12.46 7.54
N ALA A 118 24.43 -11.51 8.25
CA ALA A 118 24.77 -11.71 9.65
C ALA A 118 23.51 -11.68 10.53
N THR A 119 22.67 -10.66 10.35
CA THR A 119 21.41 -10.50 11.08
C THR A 119 20.39 -11.59 10.77
N GLN A 120 20.32 -12.10 9.54
CA GLN A 120 19.44 -13.22 9.20
C GLN A 120 19.87 -14.51 9.91
N ASN A 121 21.17 -14.77 10.00
CA ASN A 121 21.70 -15.94 10.70
C ASN A 121 21.46 -15.86 12.21
N ASP A 122 21.67 -14.68 12.81
CA ASP A 122 21.41 -14.44 14.23
C ASP A 122 19.93 -14.64 14.58
N ILE A 123 19.01 -14.19 13.72
CA ILE A 123 17.57 -14.42 13.88
C ILE A 123 17.25 -15.92 13.81
N THR A 124 17.83 -16.65 12.85
CA THR A 124 17.60 -18.10 12.75
C THR A 124 18.15 -18.86 13.95
N GLU A 125 19.33 -18.47 14.47
CA GLU A 125 19.93 -19.07 15.66
C GLU A 125 19.08 -18.81 16.91
N LEU A 126 18.57 -17.59 17.07
CA LEU A 126 17.65 -17.24 18.14
C LEU A 126 16.36 -18.08 18.07
N CYS A 127 15.78 -18.21 16.87
CA CYS A 127 14.59 -19.04 16.65
C CYS A 127 14.84 -20.51 17.01
N HIS A 128 15.97 -21.09 16.60
CA HIS A 128 16.33 -22.46 16.95
C HIS A 128 16.52 -22.64 18.47
N THR A 129 17.14 -21.66 19.14
CA THR A 129 17.37 -21.68 20.59
C THR A 129 16.05 -21.62 21.37
N LEU A 130 15.13 -20.73 20.97
CA LEU A 130 13.80 -20.62 21.56
C LEU A 130 12.98 -21.89 21.35
N LEU A 131 13.03 -22.48 20.15
CA LEU A 131 12.33 -23.73 19.86
C LEU A 131 12.83 -24.87 20.77
N ARG A 132 14.15 -24.96 20.99
CA ARG A 132 14.77 -25.96 21.86
C ARG A 132 14.36 -25.78 23.33
N TYR A 133 14.33 -24.54 23.81
CA TYR A 133 13.87 -24.24 25.17
C TYR A 133 12.39 -24.58 25.37
N LEU A 134 11.54 -24.27 24.39
CA LEU A 134 10.11 -24.56 24.44
C LEU A 134 9.82 -26.06 24.42
N LEU A 135 10.50 -26.84 23.56
CA LEU A 135 10.37 -28.30 23.53
C LEU A 135 10.77 -28.92 24.87
N PHE A 136 11.91 -28.51 25.43
CA PHE A 136 12.37 -29.00 26.74
C PHE A 136 11.38 -28.66 27.87
N ARG A 137 10.80 -27.45 27.86
CA ARG A 137 9.77 -27.05 28.83
C ARG A 137 8.49 -27.87 28.68
N ASN A 138 8.10 -28.21 27.45
CA ASN A 138 6.91 -29.00 27.17
C ASN A 138 7.07 -30.47 27.60
N ASP A 139 8.25 -31.08 27.43
CA ASP A 139 8.54 -32.43 27.94
C ASP A 139 8.47 -32.49 29.47
N ARG A 140 8.95 -31.45 30.16
CA ARG A 140 8.87 -31.34 31.62
C ARG A 140 7.42 -31.21 32.13
N LYS A 141 6.54 -30.56 31.37
CA LYS A 141 5.11 -30.47 31.71
C LYS A 141 4.35 -31.75 31.35
N ARG A 142 4.74 -32.44 30.27
CA ARG A 142 4.10 -33.70 29.84
C ARG A 142 4.44 -34.88 30.76
N SER A 143 5.59 -34.85 31.40
CA SER A 143 6.00 -35.83 32.43
C SER A 143 5.35 -35.60 33.80
N GLN A 144 4.60 -34.51 33.98
CA GLN A 144 3.87 -34.16 35.21
C GLN A 144 2.39 -34.59 35.21
N THR A 145 1.98 -35.57 34.41
CA THR A 145 0.72 -36.28 34.67
C THR A 145 0.91 -37.14 35.93
N PRO A 146 0.07 -36.99 36.98
CA PRO A 146 0.14 -37.84 38.14
C PRO A 146 -0.06 -39.29 37.69
N ARG A 147 0.94 -40.14 37.94
CA ARG A 147 0.78 -41.59 37.85
C ARG A 147 -0.27 -41.99 38.88
N ILE A 148 -1.52 -42.17 38.43
CA ILE A 148 -2.52 -42.92 39.20
C ILE A 148 -1.97 -44.35 39.28
N SER A 149 -1.42 -44.69 40.43
CA SER A 149 -0.98 -46.05 40.75
C SER A 149 -2.20 -46.97 40.76
N ALA A 150 -2.35 -47.76 39.71
CA ALA A 150 -3.19 -48.95 39.75
C ALA A 150 -2.57 -49.92 40.77
N SER A 151 -3.06 -49.84 42.00
CA SER A 151 -2.88 -50.86 43.04
C SER A 151 -3.44 -52.17 42.48
N CYS A 152 -2.56 -53.08 42.04
CA CYS A 152 -2.92 -54.46 41.79
C CYS A 152 -3.38 -55.07 43.11
N ARG A 153 -4.70 -55.04 43.32
CA ARG A 153 -5.38 -55.73 44.42
C ARG A 153 -5.16 -57.22 44.23
N GLN A 154 -4.49 -57.82 45.20
CA GLN A 154 -4.37 -59.25 45.38
C GLN A 154 -5.76 -59.80 45.70
N PHE A 155 -6.47 -60.29 44.67
CA PHE A 155 -7.72 -61.03 44.86
C PHE A 155 -7.36 -62.46 45.30
N VAL A 156 -7.38 -62.67 46.61
CA VAL A 156 -7.52 -64.01 47.19
C VAL A 156 -8.96 -64.44 46.94
N SER A 157 -9.15 -65.55 46.23
CA SER A 157 -10.42 -66.26 46.19
C SER A 157 -10.15 -67.76 46.16
N ARG A 158 -10.19 -68.38 47.36
CA ARG A 158 -10.46 -69.82 47.51
C ARG A 158 -11.89 -70.08 47.03
N PRO A 159 -12.18 -71.24 46.42
CA PRO A 159 -12.97 -72.19 47.20
C PRO A 159 -12.66 -73.69 46.97
N ARG A 160 -12.85 -74.40 48.09
CA ARG A 160 -13.30 -75.77 48.34
C ARG A 160 -12.99 -76.91 47.34
N GLU A 161 -12.13 -77.77 47.85
CA GLU A 161 -12.15 -79.24 47.78
C GLU A 161 -13.57 -79.83 47.81
N ILE A 162 -13.90 -80.63 46.80
CA ILE A 162 -14.96 -81.64 46.86
C ILE A 162 -14.33 -82.92 46.31
N ASP A 163 -14.09 -83.81 47.25
CA ASP A 163 -13.72 -85.21 47.07
C ASP A 163 -14.93 -86.02 46.60
N TYR A 164 -14.73 -87.15 45.91
CA TYR A 164 -15.50 -88.42 45.98
C TYR A 164 -15.15 -89.38 44.82
N PRO A 165 -15.30 -90.71 45.01
CA PRO A 165 -14.30 -91.71 44.63
C PRO A 165 -14.79 -92.75 43.60
N ASP A 166 -13.85 -93.61 43.18
CA ASP A 166 -13.92 -94.86 42.39
C ASP A 166 -14.79 -94.91 41.11
#